data_AF-A0AAX2ZDB8-F1
#
_entry.id   AF-A0AAX2ZDB8-F1
#
_cell.length_a   1.000
_cell.length_b   1.000
_cell.length_c   1.000
_cell.angle_alpha   90.00
_cell.angle_beta   90.00
_cell.angle_gamma   90.00
#
_symmetry.space_group_name_H-M   'P 1'
#
loop_
_entity.id
_entity.type
_entity.pdbx_description
1 polymer ?
#
loop_
_entity_poly.entity_id
_entity_poly.type
_entity_poly.pdbx_seq_one_letter_code
_entity_poly.pdbx_strand_id
1 'polypeptide(L)' 'MRKCLRCDEVMVEDYMLKTENITACASVVLGKGSGIFSDTKGKVKASVCPNCGEISIFIDELEKVK' A
#
# COMPACT_ATOMS: atom_id res chain seq x y z
N MET A 1 -5.49 -11.32 7.09
CA MET A 1 -6.73 -11.55 6.33
C MET A 1 -7.66 -10.36 6.47
N ARG A 2 -7.49 -9.36 5.58
CA ARG A 2 -8.42 -8.25 5.41
C ARG A 2 -9.72 -8.70 4.74
N LYS A 3 -10.84 -8.09 5.14
CA LYS A 3 -12.13 -8.21 4.47
C LYS A 3 -12.41 -6.97 3.61
N CYS A 4 -13.02 -7.19 2.47
CA CYS A 4 -13.44 -6.11 1.58
C CYS A 4 -14.56 -5.29 2.23
N LEU A 5 -14.37 -3.98 2.37
CA LEU A 5 -15.38 -3.09 2.96
C LEU A 5 -16.67 -2.98 2.14
N ARG A 6 -16.67 -3.41 0.87
CA ARG A 6 -17.82 -3.31 -0.04
C ARG A 6 -18.67 -4.56 -0.12
N CYS A 7 -18.06 -5.74 -0.05
CA CYS A 7 -18.76 -7.01 -0.25
C CYS A 7 -18.39 -8.10 0.79
N ASP A 8 -17.66 -7.74 1.86
CA ASP A 8 -17.21 -8.61 2.96
C ASP A 8 -16.33 -9.82 2.57
N GLU A 9 -15.95 -9.94 1.30
CA GLU A 9 -15.10 -11.00 0.76
C GLU A 9 -13.68 -10.93 1.36
N VAL A 10 -13.03 -12.09 1.51
CA VAL A 10 -11.63 -12.17 1.93
C VAL A 10 -10.74 -11.63 0.80
N MET A 11 -9.93 -10.63 1.12
CA MET A 11 -9.05 -10.01 0.12
C MET A 11 -7.78 -10.83 -0.08
N VAL A 12 -7.26 -10.82 -1.31
CA VAL A 12 -5.95 -11.39 -1.63
C VAL A 12 -4.87 -10.40 -1.19
N GLU A 13 -3.94 -10.87 -0.37
CA GLU A 13 -2.87 -10.06 0.24
C GLU A 13 -1.58 -10.07 -0.61
N ASP A 14 -0.50 -9.49 -0.10
CA ASP A 14 0.83 -9.45 -0.73
C ASP A 14 0.96 -8.70 -2.07
N TYR A 15 0.03 -7.80 -2.37
CA TYR A 15 0.22 -6.83 -3.44
C TYR A 15 1.04 -5.63 -2.96
N MET A 16 1.79 -5.03 -3.88
CA MET A 16 2.49 -3.77 -3.66
C MET A 16 2.29 -2.83 -4.85
N LEU A 17 2.35 -1.52 -4.59
CA LEU A 17 2.40 -0.54 -5.66
C LEU A 17 3.80 -0.54 -6.28
N LYS A 18 3.86 -0.74 -7.59
CA LYS A 18 5.09 -0.68 -8.40
C LYS A 18 5.01 0.47 -9.38
N THR A 19 6.13 1.12 -9.64
CA THR A 19 6.28 2.06 -10.75
C THR A 19 6.68 1.28 -12.01
N GLU A 20 6.23 1.73 -13.18
CA GLU A 20 6.50 1.04 -14.45
C GLU A 20 7.87 1.38 -15.06
N ASN A 21 8.55 2.43 -14.58
CA ASN A 21 9.82 2.87 -15.13
C ASN A 21 11.01 2.04 -14.60
N ILE A 22 11.58 1.21 -15.47
CA ILE A 22 12.75 0.34 -15.22
C ILE A 22 14.00 1.10 -14.73
N THR A 23 14.15 2.38 -15.09
CA THR A 23 15.29 3.20 -14.65
C THR A 23 15.22 3.61 -13.17
N ALA A 24 14.05 3.48 -12.56
CA ALA A 24 13.84 3.69 -11.14
C ALA A 24 13.11 2.47 -10.57
N CYS A 25 13.87 1.43 -10.21
CA CYS A 25 13.41 0.34 -9.34
C CYS A 25 13.09 0.88 -7.94
N ALA A 26 12.10 1.77 -7.85
CA ALA A 26 11.68 2.44 -6.64
C ALA A 26 10.38 1.79 -6.18
N SER A 27 10.41 1.19 -4.98
CA SER A 27 9.18 0.84 -4.29
C SER A 27 8.44 2.12 -3.92
N VAL A 28 7.11 2.14 -4.03
CA VAL A 28 6.30 3.23 -3.51
C VAL A 28 6.32 3.18 -1.98
N VAL A 29 6.75 4.27 -1.35
CA VAL A 29 6.82 4.42 0.11
C VAL A 29 5.85 5.49 0.57
N LEU A 30 5.33 5.33 1.79
CA LEU A 30 4.53 6.34 2.46
C LEU A 30 5.48 7.39 3.05
N GLY A 31 5.32 8.65 2.68
CA GLY A 31 6.07 9.78 3.22
C GLY A 31 5.16 10.76 3.94
N LYS A 32 5.71 11.50 4.93
CA LYS A 32 5.04 12.65 5.55
C LYS A 32 5.73 13.95 5.10
N GLY A 33 5.00 14.80 4.38
CA GLY A 33 5.53 16.03 3.77
C GLY A 33 5.86 15.86 2.28
N SER A 34 6.46 16.88 1.67
CA SER A 34 6.87 16.88 0.25
C SER A 34 8.39 16.92 0.11
N GLY A 35 8.91 16.37 -0.99
CA GLY A 35 10.33 16.40 -1.34
C GLY A 35 11.13 15.13 -0.98
N ILE A 36 12.40 15.11 -1.42
CA ILE A 36 13.31 13.96 -1.33
C ILE A 36 13.72 13.65 0.12
N PHE A 37 13.67 14.64 1.02
CA PHE A 37 13.99 14.51 2.45
C PHE A 37 12.75 14.31 3.33
N SER A 38 11.61 13.95 2.74
CA SER A 38 10.40 13.68 3.52
C SER A 38 10.58 12.46 4.43
N ASP A 39 9.93 12.51 5.59
CA ASP A 39 10.02 11.46 6.59
C ASP A 39 9.34 10.19 6.05
N THR A 40 10.15 9.19 5.72
CA THR A 40 9.68 7.94 5.13
C THR A 40 9.10 7.04 6.22
N LYS A 41 7.79 6.84 6.16
CA LYS A 41 7.03 6.06 7.12
C LYS A 41 7.06 4.56 6.84
N GLY A 42 7.37 4.13 5.61
CA GLY A 42 7.58 2.72 5.29
C GLY A 42 7.01 2.34 3.93
N LYS A 43 7.03 1.03 3.61
CA LYS A 43 6.50 0.52 2.34
C LYS A 43 4.99 0.43 2.40
N VAL A 44 4.35 0.79 1.30
CA VAL A 44 2.90 0.65 1.14
C VAL A 44 2.58 -0.78 0.70
N LYS A 45 1.65 -1.40 1.42
CA LYS A 45 1.09 -2.72 1.08
C LYS A 45 -0.32 -2.54 0.51
N ALA A 46 -0.73 -3.50 -0.31
CA ALA A 46 -2.06 -3.53 -0.87
C ALA A 46 -2.69 -4.92 -0.74
N SER A 47 -4.02 -4.94 -0.66
CA SER A 47 -4.84 -6.13 -0.84
C SER A 47 -5.90 -5.84 -1.88
N VAL A 48 -6.28 -6.84 -2.65
CA VAL A 48 -7.27 -6.70 -3.73
C VAL A 48 -8.43 -7.66 -3.49
N CYS A 49 -9.65 -7.15 -3.56
CA CYS A 49 -10.85 -7.96 -3.49
C CYS A 49 -11.01 -8.75 -4.80
N PRO A 50 -11.02 -10.10 -4.76
CA PRO A 50 -11.17 -10.90 -5.98
C PRO A 50 -12.59 -10.85 -6.56
N ASN A 51 -13.58 -10.43 -5.77
CA ASN A 51 -14.99 -10.37 -6.19
C ASN A 51 -15.35 -9.04 -6.87
N CYS A 52 -14.99 -7.90 -6.28
CA CYS A 52 -15.44 -6.58 -6.75
C CYS A 52 -14.30 -5.64 -7.18
N GLY A 53 -13.04 -6.06 -7.07
CA GLY A 53 -11.88 -5.27 -7.50
C GLY A 53 -11.48 -4.13 -6.56
N GLU A 54 -12.14 -3.97 -5.41
CA GLU A 54 -11.75 -2.96 -4.43
C GLU A 54 -10.31 -3.18 -3.94
N ILE A 55 -9.51 -2.12 -3.92
CA ILE A 55 -8.11 -2.15 -3.48
C ILE A 55 -8.00 -1.45 -2.12
N SER A 56 -7.54 -2.17 -1.10
CA SER A 56 -7.18 -1.59 0.19
C SER A 56 -5.68 -1.34 0.25
N ILE A 57 -5.30 -0.10 0.53
CA ILE A 57 -3.91 0.34 0.65
C ILE A 57 -3.62 0.64 2.13
N PHE A 58 -2.50 0.14 2.65
CA PHE A 58 -2.17 0.25 4.07
C PHE A 58 -0.68 0.14 4.35
N ILE A 59 -0.31 0.37 5.61
CA ILE A 59 1.04 0.20 6.16
C ILE A 59 0.93 -0.61 7.45
N ASP A 60 1.95 -1.42 7.74
CA ASP A 60 1.97 -2.23 8.97
C ASP A 60 2.64 -1.50 10.13
N GLU A 61 3.61 -0.62 9.85
CA GLU A 61 4.35 0.18 10.82
C GLU A 61 3.52 1.36 11.35
N LEU A 62 2.40 1.06 12.04
CA LEU A 62 1.48 2.05 12.59
C LEU A 62 2.15 3.00 13.60
N GLU A 63 3.19 2.54 14.28
CA GLU A 63 4.03 3.33 15.18
C GLU A 63 4.78 4.47 14.47
N LYS A 64 5.03 4.34 13.15
CA LYS A 64 5.66 5.40 12.37
C LYS A 64 4.67 6.48 11.94
N VAL A 65 3.37 6.23 12.06
CA VAL A 65 2.29 7.16 11.69
C VAL A 65 1.82 8.00 12.89
N LYS A 66 1.93 7.47 14.10
CA LYS A 66 1.51 8.13 15.35
C LYS A 66 2.46 9.25 15.80
#